data_AF-X1GLD2-F1
#
_entry.id   AF-X1GLD2-F1
#
_cell.length_a   1.000
_cell.length_b   1.000
_cell.length_c   1.000
_cell.angle_alpha   90.00
_cell.angle_beta   90.00
_cell.angle_gamma   90.00
#
_symmetry.space_group_name_H-M   'P 1'
#
loop_
_entity.id
_entity.type
_entity.pdbx_description
1 polymer ?
#
loop_
_entity_poly.entity_id
_entity_poly.type
_entity_poly.pdbx_seq_one_letter_code
_entity_poly.pdbx_strand_id
1 'polypeptide(L)'
;MIQGLLAEVNSFFNGINYYSASQFSDPSRCPVSLELEEERPLRRMRRDVGHETFILDLYRAYKEKSTGYKRFFNTVSKEGIGLIDDMQFLDLEMPSSYYKVEAGGKYSKIERNRLLVVPRFTINNIELSPNQLSEGTFKTLALIYYILTDDSRLLLIEEPEVCVHHGLLSSIISLIETQSKRKQIIMSTHSDFVLDHLDPENLLLVRWLPEKGTIARPLNKSMRKNDYQALRNYLQESGNLGEYWKEGGLEDG
;
A
#
# COMPACT_ATOMS: atom_id res chain seq x y z
N MET A 1 27.21 -18.56 -15.46
CA MET A 1 26.26 -19.12 -14.46
C MET A 1 26.09 -18.19 -13.26
N ILE A 2 27.18 -17.81 -12.56
CA ILE A 2 27.12 -16.92 -11.36
C ILE A 2 26.56 -15.51 -11.66
N GLN A 3 26.92 -14.91 -12.81
CA GLN A 3 26.38 -13.59 -13.20
C GLN A 3 24.86 -13.59 -13.48
N GLY A 4 24.31 -14.71 -13.96
CA GLY A 4 22.86 -14.84 -14.16
C GLY A 4 22.10 -14.93 -12.84
N LEU A 5 22.64 -15.70 -11.88
CA LEU A 5 22.07 -15.81 -10.54
C LEU A 5 22.08 -14.46 -9.81
N LEU A 6 23.19 -13.70 -9.90
CA LEU A 6 23.27 -12.36 -9.31
C LEU A 6 22.27 -11.38 -9.93
N ALA A 7 22.05 -11.46 -11.24
CA ALA A 7 21.05 -10.64 -11.92
C ALA A 7 19.63 -10.98 -11.48
N GLU A 8 19.31 -12.28 -11.32
CA GLU A 8 18.00 -12.73 -10.80
C GLU A 8 17.77 -12.30 -9.35
N VAL A 9 18.78 -12.45 -8.49
CA VAL A 9 18.71 -12.01 -7.08
C VAL A 9 18.53 -10.50 -7.01
N ASN A 10 19.29 -9.73 -7.79
CA ASN A 10 19.14 -8.28 -7.86
C ASN A 10 17.76 -7.88 -8.41
N SER A 11 17.27 -8.56 -9.43
CA SER A 11 15.92 -8.33 -9.97
C SER A 11 14.84 -8.65 -8.95
N PHE A 12 15.03 -9.67 -8.11
CA PHE A 12 14.10 -10.01 -7.05
C PHE A 12 14.05 -8.91 -5.98
N PHE A 13 15.21 -8.52 -5.43
CA PHE A 13 15.27 -7.50 -4.39
C PHE A 13 14.79 -6.12 -4.86
N ASN A 14 15.12 -5.73 -6.09
CA ASN A 14 14.63 -4.47 -6.66
C ASN A 14 13.13 -4.48 -6.95
N GLY A 15 12.51 -5.66 -6.98
CA GLY A 15 11.08 -5.82 -7.16
C GLY A 15 10.29 -5.91 -5.86
N ILE A 16 10.92 -5.91 -4.67
CA ILE A 16 10.20 -5.97 -3.40
C ILE A 16 9.60 -4.60 -3.10
N ASN A 17 8.29 -4.57 -2.93
CA ASN A 17 7.59 -3.38 -2.47
C ASN A 17 7.26 -3.49 -0.98
N TYR A 18 7.39 -2.36 -0.29
CA TYR A 18 7.18 -2.24 1.14
C TYR A 18 6.25 -1.06 1.42
N TYR A 19 5.16 -1.37 2.12
CA TYR A 19 4.16 -0.42 2.56
C TYR A 19 4.29 -0.26 4.07
N SER A 20 4.85 0.87 4.53
CA SER A 20 5.01 1.14 5.96
C SER A 20 3.71 1.65 6.59
N ALA A 21 3.51 1.34 7.87
CA ALA A 21 2.38 1.85 8.66
C ALA A 21 2.35 3.40 8.73
N SER A 22 3.54 4.02 8.63
CA SER A 22 3.72 5.48 8.65
C SER A 22 3.60 6.13 7.26
N GLN A 23 3.63 5.33 6.19
CA GLN A 23 3.45 5.86 4.83
C GLN A 23 2.01 6.31 4.65
N PHE A 24 1.80 7.39 3.90
CA PHE A 24 0.47 7.95 3.68
C PHE A 24 -0.21 8.53 4.94
N SER A 25 0.55 8.69 6.02
CA SER A 25 0.13 9.49 7.18
C SER A 25 0.06 10.97 6.80
N ASP A 26 -0.90 11.69 7.36
CA ASP A 26 -1.14 13.12 7.13
C ASP A 26 -1.45 13.54 5.67
N PRO A 27 -2.66 13.24 5.15
CA PRO A 27 -3.07 13.63 3.79
C PRO A 27 -2.93 15.13 3.51
N SER A 28 -2.90 16.00 4.53
CA SER A 28 -2.77 17.45 4.36
C SER A 28 -1.51 17.87 3.59
N ARG A 29 -0.49 16.99 3.56
CA ARG A 29 0.77 17.16 2.83
C ARG A 29 0.68 16.81 1.35
N CYS A 30 -0.34 16.07 0.94
CA CYS A 30 -0.55 15.71 -0.45
C CYS A 30 -0.88 16.97 -1.29
N PRO A 31 -0.24 17.19 -2.45
CA PRO A 31 -0.56 18.35 -3.25
C PRO A 31 -1.98 18.25 -3.84
N VAL A 32 -2.64 19.40 -3.96
CA VAL A 32 -3.96 19.51 -4.63
C VAL A 32 -3.84 19.24 -6.15
N SER A 33 -2.64 19.40 -6.71
CA SER A 33 -2.37 19.21 -8.14
C SER A 33 -0.93 18.75 -8.37
N LEU A 34 -0.72 17.93 -9.40
CA LEU A 34 0.59 17.52 -9.87
C LEU A 34 0.99 18.35 -11.10
N GLU A 35 2.20 18.90 -11.08
CA GLU A 35 2.79 19.55 -12.25
C GLU A 35 3.69 18.57 -13.00
N LEU A 36 3.31 18.27 -14.24
CA LEU A 36 4.06 17.41 -15.15
C LEU A 36 4.64 18.25 -16.30
N GLU A 37 5.85 17.92 -16.71
CA GLU A 37 6.51 18.45 -17.90
C GLU A 37 6.89 17.26 -18.77
N GLU A 38 6.40 17.23 -20.02
CA GLU A 38 6.57 16.07 -20.92
C GLU A 38 6.19 14.74 -20.23
N GLU A 39 5.05 14.74 -19.50
CA GLU A 39 4.52 13.59 -18.75
C GLU A 39 5.40 13.10 -17.58
N ARG A 40 6.43 13.88 -17.21
CA ARG A 40 7.31 13.59 -16.06
C ARG A 40 7.10 14.61 -14.95
N PRO A 41 7.13 14.20 -13.67
CA PRO A 41 7.01 15.14 -12.57
C PRO A 41 8.17 16.13 -12.58
N LEU A 42 7.87 17.41 -12.35
CA LEU A 42 8.89 18.45 -12.20
C LEU A 42 9.76 18.16 -10.97
N ARG A 43 11.09 18.36 -11.11
CA ARG A 43 12.14 18.10 -10.07
C ARG A 43 11.97 18.84 -8.73
N ARG A 44 10.86 19.55 -8.50
CA ARG A 44 10.49 20.17 -7.23
C ARG A 44 9.81 19.22 -6.24
N MET A 45 9.78 17.91 -6.51
CA MET A 45 9.39 16.89 -5.52
C MET A 45 10.33 16.94 -4.31
N ARG A 46 10.01 17.78 -3.33
CA ARG A 46 10.70 17.88 -2.04
C ARG A 46 9.65 18.01 -0.94
N ARG A 47 9.32 16.86 -0.33
CA ARG A 47 9.26 16.61 1.13
C ARG A 47 8.38 15.40 1.46
N ASP A 48 7.49 14.97 0.56
CA ASP A 48 6.62 13.80 0.77
C ASP A 48 6.52 12.93 -0.51
N VAL A 49 7.53 12.09 -0.73
CA VAL A 49 7.63 11.27 -1.96
C VAL A 49 6.48 10.27 -2.04
N GLY A 50 5.96 9.79 -0.90
CA GLY A 50 4.92 8.76 -0.87
C GLY A 50 3.61 9.24 -1.50
N HIS A 51 3.02 10.31 -0.96
CA HIS A 51 1.69 10.77 -1.38
C HIS A 51 1.66 11.18 -2.85
N GLU A 52 2.66 11.94 -3.28
CA GLU A 52 2.77 12.40 -4.67
C GLU A 52 2.94 11.22 -5.63
N THR A 53 3.77 10.24 -5.27
CA THR A 53 3.99 9.04 -6.07
C THR A 53 2.70 8.25 -6.20
N PHE A 54 1.93 8.07 -5.11
CA PHE A 54 0.64 7.39 -5.17
C PHE A 54 -0.34 8.07 -6.13
N ILE A 55 -0.52 9.40 -6.02
CA ILE A 55 -1.42 10.12 -6.94
C ILE A 55 -0.93 10.05 -8.38
N LEU A 56 0.38 10.11 -8.61
CA LEU A 56 0.97 9.98 -9.95
C LEU A 56 0.76 8.59 -10.55
N ASP A 57 0.98 7.54 -9.76
CA ASP A 57 0.74 6.15 -10.17
C ASP A 57 -0.73 5.94 -10.52
N LEU A 58 -1.62 6.46 -9.67
CA LEU A 58 -3.06 6.40 -9.87
C LEU A 58 -3.49 7.13 -11.15
N TYR A 59 -2.94 8.31 -11.39
CA TYR A 59 -3.17 9.08 -12.62
C TYR A 59 -2.71 8.33 -13.87
N ARG A 60 -1.51 7.75 -13.85
CA ARG A 60 -0.98 6.95 -14.97
C ARG A 60 -1.89 5.75 -15.26
N ALA A 61 -2.26 5.01 -14.22
CA ALA A 61 -3.14 3.86 -14.33
C ALA A 61 -4.54 4.24 -14.86
N TYR A 62 -5.06 5.41 -14.44
CA TYR A 62 -6.30 6.00 -14.96
C TYR A 62 -6.19 6.32 -16.46
N LYS A 63 -5.11 7.00 -16.88
CA LYS A 63 -4.86 7.37 -18.29
C LYS A 63 -4.73 6.16 -19.20
N GLU A 64 -4.01 5.14 -18.76
CA GLU A 64 -3.82 3.89 -19.48
C GLU A 64 -5.08 3.00 -19.47
N LYS A 65 -6.09 3.34 -18.66
CA LYS A 65 -7.29 2.52 -18.40
C LYS A 65 -6.91 1.08 -18.03
N SER A 66 -5.87 0.95 -17.21
CA SER A 66 -5.26 -0.34 -16.90
C SER A 66 -6.27 -1.28 -16.23
N THR A 67 -6.08 -2.60 -16.41
CA THR A 67 -6.95 -3.59 -15.75
C THR A 67 -6.82 -3.52 -14.22
N GLY A 68 -5.62 -3.18 -13.72
CA GLY A 68 -5.35 -2.89 -12.31
C GLY A 68 -6.17 -1.71 -11.81
N TYR A 69 -6.20 -0.59 -12.55
CA TYR A 69 -7.01 0.58 -12.18
C TYR A 69 -8.50 0.25 -12.12
N LYS A 70 -9.04 -0.48 -13.10
CA LYS A 70 -10.46 -0.88 -13.09
C LYS A 70 -10.81 -1.75 -11.89
N ARG A 71 -9.95 -2.72 -11.55
CA ARG A 71 -10.13 -3.57 -10.37
C ARG A 71 -10.06 -2.75 -9.09
N PHE A 72 -9.09 -1.86 -9.00
CA PHE A 72 -8.94 -0.93 -7.88
C PHE A 72 -10.20 -0.08 -7.70
N PHE A 73 -10.62 0.62 -8.75
CA PHE A 73 -11.77 1.51 -8.71
C PHE A 73 -13.04 0.75 -8.31
N ASN A 74 -13.33 -0.40 -8.94
CA ASN A 74 -14.48 -1.22 -8.58
C ASN A 74 -14.43 -1.66 -7.10
N THR A 75 -13.25 -2.04 -6.60
CA THR A 75 -13.04 -2.43 -5.20
C THR A 75 -13.34 -1.29 -4.22
N VAL A 76 -12.89 -0.07 -4.52
CA VAL A 76 -13.04 1.07 -3.59
C VAL A 76 -14.33 1.86 -3.78
N SER A 77 -15.01 1.70 -4.92
CA SER A 77 -16.29 2.34 -5.23
C SER A 77 -17.46 1.70 -4.48
N LYS A 78 -18.68 2.22 -4.69
CA LYS A 78 -19.94 1.64 -4.20
C LYS A 78 -20.19 0.20 -4.67
N GLU A 79 -19.51 -0.27 -5.71
CA GLU A 79 -19.61 -1.67 -6.16
C GLU A 79 -18.90 -2.65 -5.22
N GLY A 80 -17.94 -2.17 -4.44
CA GLY A 80 -17.16 -2.95 -3.49
C GLY A 80 -17.28 -2.43 -2.06
N ILE A 81 -16.17 -1.92 -1.54
CA ILE A 81 -16.03 -1.50 -0.14
C ILE A 81 -16.73 -0.15 0.13
N GLY A 82 -16.97 0.67 -0.89
CA GLY A 82 -17.72 1.92 -0.75
C GLY A 82 -16.95 3.05 -0.05
N LEU A 83 -15.63 3.14 -0.26
CA LEU A 83 -14.79 4.23 0.28
C LEU A 83 -15.02 5.55 -0.46
N ILE A 84 -15.28 5.49 -1.76
CA ILE A 84 -15.52 6.64 -2.62
C ILE A 84 -16.70 6.37 -3.55
N ASP A 85 -17.34 7.43 -4.00
CA ASP A 85 -18.41 7.38 -4.99
C ASP A 85 -17.84 7.42 -6.41
N ASP A 86 -16.84 8.27 -6.63
CA ASP A 86 -16.20 8.47 -7.94
C ASP A 86 -14.78 9.03 -7.78
N MET A 87 -13.98 8.95 -8.85
CA MET A 87 -12.62 9.49 -8.92
C MET A 87 -12.33 10.00 -10.32
N GLN A 88 -11.87 11.25 -10.41
CA GLN A 88 -11.57 11.89 -11.70
C GLN A 88 -10.26 12.66 -11.64
N PHE A 89 -9.65 12.84 -12.80
CA PHE A 89 -8.47 13.67 -12.99
C PHE A 89 -8.77 14.72 -14.03
N LEU A 90 -8.62 15.99 -13.66
CA LEU A 90 -8.72 17.13 -14.56
C LEU A 90 -7.33 17.50 -15.08
N ASP A 91 -7.19 17.46 -16.40
CA ASP A 91 -5.98 17.87 -17.11
C ASP A 91 -6.10 19.33 -17.55
N LEU A 92 -5.14 20.16 -17.13
CA LEU A 92 -5.05 21.55 -17.54
C LEU A 92 -3.72 21.80 -18.26
N GLU A 93 -3.79 22.00 -19.57
CA GLU A 93 -2.63 22.30 -20.40
C GLU A 93 -2.19 23.75 -20.21
N MET A 94 -0.89 23.93 -19.92
CA MET A 94 -0.26 25.21 -19.75
C MET A 94 0.92 25.33 -20.73
N PRO A 95 0.73 26.01 -21.88
CA PRO A 95 1.84 26.28 -22.77
C PRO A 95 2.85 27.19 -22.06
N SER A 96 4.08 26.71 -21.92
CA SER A 96 5.17 27.50 -21.36
C SER A 96 6.27 27.66 -22.40
N SER A 97 6.84 28.86 -22.49
CA SER A 97 8.01 29.10 -23.34
C SER A 97 9.06 29.86 -22.54
N TYR A 98 10.30 29.39 -22.58
CA TYR A 98 11.43 30.12 -22.01
C TYR A 98 12.51 30.32 -23.06
N TYR A 99 13.23 31.43 -22.93
CA TYR A 99 14.37 31.74 -23.79
C TYR A 99 15.64 31.21 -23.13
N LYS A 100 16.36 30.34 -23.83
CA LYS A 100 17.70 29.92 -23.44
C LYS A 100 18.70 30.84 -24.13
N VAL A 101 19.50 31.56 -23.34
CA VAL A 101 20.58 32.40 -23.86
C VAL A 101 21.82 31.53 -24.08
N GLU A 102 22.37 31.59 -25.28
CA GLU A 102 23.61 30.92 -25.68
C GLU A 102 24.77 31.92 -25.75
N ALA A 103 26.00 31.40 -25.75
CA ALA A 103 27.19 32.24 -25.86
C ALA A 103 27.15 33.10 -27.14
N GLY A 104 27.45 34.39 -27.00
CA GLY A 104 27.38 35.34 -28.12
C GLY A 104 26.02 36.00 -28.33
N GLY A 105 25.11 35.96 -27.35
CA GLY A 105 23.84 36.70 -27.39
C GLY A 105 22.76 36.07 -28.27
N LYS A 106 23.01 34.85 -28.79
CA LYS A 106 21.98 34.05 -29.45
C LYS A 106 20.98 33.56 -28.41
N TYR A 107 19.71 33.49 -28.79
CA TYR A 107 18.67 32.93 -27.95
C TYR A 107 17.90 31.86 -28.74
N SER A 108 17.61 30.74 -28.07
CA SER A 108 16.69 29.73 -28.56
C SER A 108 15.41 29.77 -27.72
N LYS A 109 14.25 29.90 -28.38
CA LYS A 109 12.95 29.74 -27.72
C LYS A 109 12.71 28.24 -27.54
N ILE A 110 12.57 27.81 -26.29
CA ILE A 110 12.23 26.43 -25.95
C ILE A 110 10.77 26.45 -25.51
N GLU A 111 9.92 25.81 -26.31
CA GLU A 111 8.52 25.56 -25.96
C GLU A 111 8.45 24.27 -25.14
N ARG A 112 7.79 24.35 -23.99
CA ARG A 112 7.53 23.21 -23.10
C ARG A 112 6.05 23.18 -22.79
N ASN A 113 5.42 22.04 -22.99
CA ASN A 113 4.05 21.85 -22.54
C ASN A 113 4.07 21.41 -21.08
N ARG A 114 3.48 22.22 -20.20
CA ARG A 114 3.25 21.83 -18.81
C ARG A 114 1.82 21.34 -18.67
N LEU A 115 1.64 20.28 -17.92
CA LEU A 115 0.34 19.70 -17.62
C LEU A 115 0.11 19.78 -16.13
N LEU A 116 -0.95 20.47 -15.72
CA LEU A 116 -1.41 20.47 -14.34
C LEU A 116 -2.52 19.44 -14.20
N VAL A 117 -2.29 18.41 -13.40
CA VAL A 117 -3.23 17.33 -13.13
C VAL A 117 -3.89 17.58 -11.77
N VAL A 118 -5.20 17.72 -11.74
CA VAL A 118 -5.98 17.94 -10.51
C VAL A 118 -6.81 16.69 -10.19
N PRO A 119 -6.40 15.85 -9.23
CA PRO A 119 -7.20 14.73 -8.74
C PRO A 119 -8.43 15.20 -7.96
N ARG A 120 -9.57 14.54 -8.19
CA ARG A 120 -10.83 14.75 -7.46
C ARG A 120 -11.41 13.42 -7.01
N PHE A 121 -11.80 13.35 -5.75
CA PHE A 121 -12.48 12.21 -5.15
C PHE A 121 -13.88 12.65 -4.75
N THR A 122 -14.89 11.89 -5.13
CA THR A 122 -16.27 12.15 -4.72
C THR A 122 -16.62 11.24 -3.57
N ILE A 123 -17.05 11.78 -2.43
CA ILE A 123 -17.52 11.02 -1.27
C ILE A 123 -18.82 11.64 -0.78
N ASN A 124 -19.90 10.85 -0.72
CA ASN A 124 -21.24 11.33 -0.36
C ASN A 124 -21.68 12.54 -1.21
N ASN A 125 -21.43 12.49 -2.53
CA ASN A 125 -21.65 13.59 -3.49
C ASN A 125 -20.87 14.90 -3.21
N ILE A 126 -19.82 14.86 -2.38
CA ILE A 126 -18.92 15.99 -2.14
C ILE A 126 -17.61 15.72 -2.88
N GLU A 127 -17.18 16.67 -3.71
CA GLU A 127 -15.86 16.63 -4.35
C GLU A 127 -14.78 17.12 -3.38
N LEU A 128 -13.76 16.29 -3.19
CA LEU A 128 -12.63 16.52 -2.30
C LEU A 128 -11.31 16.39 -3.07
N SER A 129 -10.34 17.24 -2.75
CA SER A 129 -8.95 17.05 -3.13
C SER A 129 -8.26 16.03 -2.21
N PRO A 130 -7.14 15.41 -2.63
CA PRO A 130 -6.44 14.40 -1.84
C PRO A 130 -6.17 14.83 -0.39
N ASN A 131 -5.79 16.09 -0.19
CA ASN A 131 -5.47 16.66 1.12
C ASN A 131 -6.66 16.94 2.04
N GLN A 132 -7.88 16.79 1.52
CA GLN A 132 -9.11 16.91 2.30
C GLN A 132 -9.64 15.54 2.73
N LEU A 133 -9.03 14.44 2.26
CA LEU A 133 -9.41 13.09 2.67
C LEU A 133 -8.97 12.84 4.11
N SER A 134 -9.75 12.04 4.84
CA SER A 134 -9.31 11.53 6.14
C SER A 134 -8.07 10.65 5.97
N GLU A 135 -7.22 10.59 7.00
CA GLU A 135 -6.02 9.74 7.00
C GLU A 135 -6.37 8.28 6.69
N GLY A 136 -7.39 7.74 7.36
CA GLY A 136 -7.86 6.37 7.11
C GLY A 136 -8.31 6.15 5.67
N THR A 137 -9.05 7.09 5.08
CA THR A 137 -9.51 6.99 3.68
C THR A 137 -8.32 6.98 2.70
N PHE A 138 -7.44 7.98 2.81
CA PHE A 138 -6.30 8.11 1.89
C PHE A 138 -5.34 6.92 2.00
N LYS A 139 -5.01 6.52 3.23
CA LYS A 139 -4.16 5.37 3.51
C LYS A 139 -4.76 4.07 2.96
N THR A 140 -6.06 3.86 3.17
CA THR A 140 -6.77 2.67 2.67
C THR A 140 -6.81 2.64 1.14
N LEU A 141 -7.07 3.78 0.48
CA LEU A 141 -7.01 3.88 -0.98
C LEU A 141 -5.62 3.51 -1.51
N ALA A 142 -4.56 4.05 -0.90
CA ALA A 142 -3.19 3.72 -1.28
C ALA A 142 -2.89 2.22 -1.07
N LEU A 143 -3.27 1.66 0.08
CA LEU A 143 -3.03 0.25 0.39
C LEU A 143 -3.74 -0.68 -0.60
N ILE A 144 -5.03 -0.46 -0.86
CA ILE A 144 -5.82 -1.27 -1.80
C ILE A 144 -5.24 -1.16 -3.22
N TYR A 145 -4.85 0.05 -3.63
CA TYR A 145 -4.20 0.27 -4.92
C TYR A 145 -2.95 -0.60 -5.05
N TYR A 146 -2.00 -0.47 -4.13
CA TYR A 146 -0.75 -1.23 -4.20
C TYR A 146 -0.97 -2.74 -4.04
N ILE A 147 -1.91 -3.20 -3.21
CA ILE A 147 -2.22 -4.64 -3.14
C ILE A 147 -2.69 -5.16 -4.52
N LEU A 148 -3.50 -4.40 -5.26
CA LEU A 148 -4.10 -4.81 -6.53
C LEU A 148 -3.22 -4.60 -7.76
N THR A 149 -2.39 -3.57 -7.77
CA THR A 149 -1.60 -3.18 -8.95
C THR A 149 -0.14 -3.60 -8.86
N ASP A 150 0.34 -3.99 -7.68
CA ASP A 150 1.71 -4.44 -7.54
C ASP A 150 1.90 -5.86 -8.11
N ASP A 151 2.71 -5.96 -9.17
CA ASP A 151 3.10 -7.21 -9.82
C ASP A 151 4.35 -7.86 -9.19
N SER A 152 4.84 -7.33 -8.07
CA SER A 152 5.96 -7.90 -7.32
C SER A 152 5.68 -9.35 -6.89
N ARG A 153 6.75 -10.15 -6.81
CA ARG A 153 6.66 -11.50 -6.24
C ARG A 153 6.48 -11.49 -4.72
N LEU A 154 6.85 -10.40 -4.06
CA LEU A 154 6.82 -10.22 -2.61
C LEU A 154 6.39 -8.79 -2.28
N LEU A 155 5.28 -8.68 -1.54
CA LEU A 155 4.77 -7.45 -0.97
C LEU A 155 4.88 -7.50 0.56
N LEU A 156 5.46 -6.47 1.15
CA LEU A 156 5.59 -6.30 2.60
C LEU A 156 4.63 -5.21 3.08
N ILE A 157 3.82 -5.48 4.11
CA ILE A 157 2.82 -4.56 4.64
C ILE A 157 3.00 -4.41 6.15
N GLU A 158 3.12 -3.20 6.67
CA GLU A 158 3.14 -2.97 8.10
C GLU A 158 1.81 -2.45 8.63
N GLU A 159 1.33 -3.10 9.69
CA GLU A 159 0.17 -2.71 10.49
C GLU A 159 -1.02 -2.23 9.63
N PRO A 160 -1.59 -3.11 8.77
CA PRO A 160 -2.73 -2.76 7.91
C PRO A 160 -3.97 -2.29 8.69
N GLU A 161 -4.04 -2.57 9.99
CA GLU A 161 -5.08 -2.12 10.92
C GLU A 161 -5.01 -0.62 11.27
N VAL A 162 -3.84 0.01 11.13
CA VAL A 162 -3.64 1.37 11.65
C VAL A 162 -4.44 2.38 10.83
N CYS A 163 -5.31 3.12 11.51
CA CYS A 163 -6.25 4.11 10.97
C CYS A 163 -7.38 3.51 10.10
N VAL A 164 -7.67 2.21 10.23
CA VAL A 164 -8.72 1.53 9.48
C VAL A 164 -9.79 0.96 10.43
N HIS A 165 -11.07 1.24 10.17
CA HIS A 165 -12.17 0.65 10.94
C HIS A 165 -12.32 -0.86 10.64
N HIS A 166 -12.74 -1.66 11.62
CA HIS A 166 -12.80 -3.13 11.53
C HIS A 166 -13.53 -3.66 10.29
N GLY A 167 -14.67 -3.07 9.92
CA GLY A 167 -15.42 -3.49 8.73
C GLY A 167 -14.67 -3.28 7.40
N LEU A 168 -13.81 -2.26 7.32
CA LEU A 168 -12.92 -2.06 6.16
C LEU A 168 -11.73 -3.02 6.25
N LEU A 169 -11.20 -3.22 7.46
CA LEU A 169 -10.06 -4.09 7.71
C LEU A 169 -10.35 -5.55 7.32
N SER A 170 -11.53 -6.09 7.61
CA SER A 170 -11.90 -7.44 7.16
C SER A 170 -11.88 -7.56 5.63
N SER A 171 -12.38 -6.54 4.93
CA SER A 171 -12.34 -6.48 3.46
C SER A 171 -10.91 -6.43 2.92
N ILE A 172 -10.02 -5.68 3.59
CA ILE A 172 -8.59 -5.61 3.25
C ILE A 172 -7.92 -6.97 3.47
N ILE A 173 -8.21 -7.65 4.59
CA ILE A 173 -7.64 -8.97 4.87
C ILE A 173 -8.09 -9.99 3.81
N SER A 174 -9.38 -10.05 3.48
CA SER A 174 -9.88 -10.92 2.40
C SER A 174 -9.25 -10.58 1.03
N LEU A 175 -8.97 -9.31 0.78
CA LEU A 175 -8.23 -8.89 -0.42
C LEU A 175 -6.79 -9.40 -0.39
N ILE A 176 -6.09 -9.28 0.74
CA ILE A 176 -4.74 -9.82 0.96
C ILE A 176 -4.72 -11.33 0.73
N GLU A 177 -5.66 -12.09 1.33
CA GLU A 177 -5.78 -13.54 1.12
C GLU A 177 -6.03 -13.92 -0.34
N THR A 178 -6.79 -13.09 -1.06
CA THR A 178 -7.05 -13.32 -2.48
C THR A 178 -5.78 -13.08 -3.31
N GLN A 179 -5.04 -12.02 -3.02
CA GLN A 179 -3.80 -11.71 -3.73
C GLN A 179 -2.63 -12.63 -3.33
N SER A 180 -2.63 -13.17 -2.11
CA SER A 180 -1.58 -14.08 -1.62
C SER A 180 -1.49 -15.38 -2.44
N LYS A 181 -2.56 -15.74 -3.16
CA LYS A 181 -2.58 -16.86 -4.11
C LYS A 181 -1.70 -16.64 -5.34
N ARG A 182 -1.30 -15.39 -5.62
CA ARG A 182 -0.52 -15.01 -6.81
C ARG A 182 0.86 -14.46 -6.48
N LYS A 183 1.02 -13.82 -5.32
CA LYS A 183 2.28 -13.27 -4.83
C LYS A 183 2.43 -13.52 -3.33
N GLN A 184 3.66 -13.55 -2.84
CA GLN A 184 3.90 -13.66 -1.40
C GLN A 184 3.56 -12.33 -0.74
N ILE A 185 2.79 -12.36 0.34
CA ILE A 185 2.49 -11.18 1.16
C ILE A 185 2.93 -11.48 2.58
N ILE A 186 3.78 -10.63 3.15
CA ILE A 186 4.18 -10.69 4.57
C ILE A 186 3.69 -9.43 5.22
N MET A 187 2.95 -9.56 6.32
CA MET A 187 2.49 -8.43 7.09
C MET A 187 2.86 -8.51 8.56
N SER A 188 3.13 -7.36 9.17
CA SER A 188 3.22 -7.22 10.62
C SER A 188 1.89 -6.71 11.16
N THR A 189 1.50 -7.19 12.34
CA THR A 189 0.27 -6.77 13.00
C THR A 189 0.41 -6.95 14.52
N HIS A 190 -0.25 -6.08 15.25
CA HIS A 190 -0.51 -6.21 16.68
C HIS A 190 -2.02 -6.27 16.98
N SER A 191 -2.83 -6.52 15.95
CA SER A 191 -4.29 -6.53 16.05
C SER A 191 -4.82 -7.94 16.27
N ASP A 192 -5.54 -8.12 17.38
CA ASP A 192 -6.31 -9.34 17.64
C ASP A 192 -7.34 -9.59 16.54
N PHE A 193 -7.97 -8.52 16.04
CA PHE A 193 -8.93 -8.61 14.94
C PHE A 193 -8.28 -9.14 13.67
N VAL A 194 -7.05 -8.74 13.35
CA VAL A 194 -6.32 -9.31 12.19
C VAL A 194 -6.03 -10.79 12.42
N LEU A 195 -5.60 -11.17 13.63
CA LEU A 195 -5.33 -12.58 13.95
C LEU A 195 -6.57 -13.46 13.81
N ASP A 196 -7.76 -12.96 14.14
CA ASP A 196 -9.02 -13.70 14.01
C ASP A 196 -9.35 -14.11 12.57
N HIS A 197 -8.75 -13.43 11.58
CA HIS A 197 -8.96 -13.70 10.17
C HIS A 197 -7.83 -14.53 9.54
N LEU A 198 -6.89 -15.05 10.32
CA LEU A 198 -5.74 -15.79 9.80
C LEU A 198 -5.71 -17.23 10.29
N ASP A 199 -5.14 -18.12 9.48
CA ASP A 199 -4.85 -19.47 9.92
C ASP A 199 -3.57 -19.54 10.79
N PRO A 200 -3.53 -20.38 11.84
CA PRO A 200 -2.35 -20.55 12.71
C PRO A 200 -1.05 -20.91 11.98
N GLU A 201 -1.15 -21.52 10.80
CA GLU A 201 0.01 -21.90 9.98
C GLU A 201 0.65 -20.72 9.23
N ASN A 202 -0.09 -19.62 9.07
CA ASN A 202 0.39 -18.39 8.44
C ASN A 202 1.04 -17.44 9.46
N LEU A 203 1.09 -17.82 10.75
CA LEU A 203 1.61 -16.97 11.81
C LEU A 203 3.10 -17.22 12.09
N LEU A 204 3.86 -16.13 12.08
CA LEU A 204 5.24 -16.05 12.57
C LEU A 204 5.26 -15.21 13.86
N LEU A 205 5.62 -15.83 14.98
CA LEU A 205 5.84 -15.11 16.23
C LEU A 205 7.21 -14.44 16.20
N VAL A 206 7.23 -13.13 16.43
CA VAL A 206 8.45 -12.33 16.50
C VAL A 206 8.72 -11.99 17.96
N ARG A 207 9.91 -12.35 18.47
CA ARG A 207 10.36 -12.05 19.84
C ARG A 207 11.77 -11.50 19.82
N TRP A 208 12.09 -10.63 20.78
CA TRP A 208 13.47 -10.21 21.03
C TRP A 208 14.05 -11.02 22.18
N LEU A 209 15.18 -11.69 21.95
CA LEU A 209 15.93 -12.41 23.00
C LEU A 209 17.26 -11.68 23.24
N PRO A 210 17.63 -11.35 24.50
CA PRO A 210 18.84 -10.59 24.80
C PRO A 210 20.12 -11.11 24.13
N GLU A 211 20.27 -12.43 24.04
CA GLU A 211 21.48 -13.07 23.50
C GLU A 211 21.41 -13.36 22.00
N LYS A 212 20.21 -13.43 21.41
CA LYS A 212 20.00 -13.87 20.02
C LYS A 212 19.41 -12.78 19.11
N GLY A 213 19.07 -11.62 19.68
CA GLY A 213 18.36 -10.55 18.98
C GLY A 213 16.93 -10.95 18.61
N THR A 214 16.42 -10.35 17.53
CA THR A 214 15.07 -10.61 17.02
C THR A 214 15.00 -11.96 16.32
N ILE A 215 14.06 -12.79 16.76
CA ILE A 215 13.80 -14.12 16.19
C ILE A 215 12.35 -14.16 15.73
N ALA A 216 12.15 -14.61 14.50
CA ALA A 216 10.83 -14.94 13.95
C ALA A 216 10.70 -16.46 13.81
N ARG A 217 9.64 -17.06 14.37
CA ARG A 217 9.40 -18.51 14.29
C ARG A 217 7.94 -18.82 13.95
N PRO A 218 7.69 -19.80 13.07
CA PRO A 218 6.35 -20.33 12.85
C PRO A 218 5.68 -20.74 14.16
N LEU A 219 4.39 -20.44 14.30
CA LEU A 219 3.64 -20.69 15.53
C LEU A 219 3.76 -22.14 16.01
N ASN A 220 3.66 -23.11 15.10
CA ASN A 220 3.80 -24.54 15.40
C ASN A 220 5.20 -24.96 15.92
N LYS A 221 6.23 -24.13 15.74
CA LYS A 221 7.59 -24.33 16.25
C LYS A 221 7.90 -23.49 17.48
N SER A 222 6.99 -22.60 17.87
CA SER A 222 7.15 -21.68 19.00
C SER A 222 6.48 -22.19 20.28
N MET A 223 5.73 -23.29 20.23
CA MET A 223 5.07 -23.92 21.38
C MET A 223 5.22 -25.45 21.32
N ARG A 224 4.89 -26.14 22.42
CA ARG A 224 4.97 -27.62 22.44
C ARG A 224 3.89 -28.21 21.54
N LYS A 225 4.12 -29.44 21.05
CA LYS A 225 3.17 -30.14 20.16
C LYS A 225 1.78 -30.27 20.79
N ASN A 226 1.70 -30.57 22.09
CA ASN A 226 0.44 -30.71 22.80
C ASN A 226 -0.30 -29.37 22.90
N ASP A 227 0.41 -28.27 23.16
CA ASP A 227 -0.16 -26.93 23.26
C ASP A 227 -0.67 -26.46 21.89
N TYR A 228 0.07 -26.75 20.81
CA TYR A 228 -0.39 -26.47 19.45
C TYR A 228 -1.64 -27.28 19.07
N GLN A 229 -1.72 -28.54 19.51
CA GLN A 229 -2.92 -29.36 19.30
C GLN A 229 -4.11 -28.82 20.10
N ALA A 230 -3.89 -28.36 21.35
CA ALA A 230 -4.92 -27.73 22.16
C ALA A 230 -5.43 -26.44 21.51
N LEU A 231 -4.52 -25.61 20.99
CA LEU A 231 -4.89 -24.42 20.20
C LEU A 231 -5.74 -24.80 18.98
N ARG A 232 -5.31 -25.80 18.19
CA ARG A 232 -6.08 -26.28 17.03
C ARG A 232 -7.48 -26.75 17.43
N ASN A 233 -7.62 -27.46 18.55
CA ASN A 233 -8.93 -27.91 19.05
C ASN A 233 -9.80 -26.71 19.50
N TYR A 234 -9.22 -25.77 20.25
CA TYR A 234 -9.91 -24.56 20.70
C TYR A 234 -10.47 -23.74 19.51
N LEU A 235 -9.68 -23.56 18.45
CA LEU A 235 -10.10 -22.86 17.23
C LEU A 235 -11.17 -23.61 16.42
N GLN A 236 -11.27 -24.93 16.57
CA GLN A 236 -12.32 -25.73 15.91
C GLN A 236 -13.65 -25.71 16.66
N GLU A 237 -13.63 -25.60 17.98
CA GLU A 237 -14.83 -25.69 18.81
C GLU A 237 -15.59 -24.36 18.90
N SER A 238 -14.90 -23.27 19.23
CA SER A 238 -15.55 -21.97 19.44
C SER A 238 -14.61 -20.77 19.56
N GLY A 239 -13.30 -20.99 19.62
CA GLY A 239 -12.32 -19.98 19.90
C GLY A 239 -11.84 -19.18 18.69
N ASN A 240 -11.24 -18.03 18.92
CA ASN A 240 -10.55 -17.23 17.90
C ASN A 240 -9.11 -16.92 18.32
N LEU A 241 -8.24 -16.65 17.35
CA LEU A 241 -6.81 -16.47 17.61
C LEU A 241 -6.50 -15.18 18.37
N GLY A 242 -7.28 -14.13 18.17
CA GLY A 242 -7.14 -12.84 18.82
C GLY A 242 -7.41 -12.92 20.32
N GLU A 243 -8.47 -13.61 20.74
CA GLU A 243 -8.79 -13.89 22.15
C GLU A 243 -7.70 -14.75 22.78
N TYR A 244 -7.32 -15.85 22.13
CA TYR A 244 -6.22 -16.71 22.60
C TYR A 244 -4.93 -15.93 22.83
N TRP A 245 -4.62 -14.97 21.94
CA TRP A 245 -3.46 -14.11 22.09
C TRP A 245 -3.62 -13.13 23.26
N LYS A 246 -4.77 -12.46 23.39
CA LYS A 246 -5.06 -11.52 24.48
C LYS A 246 -4.98 -12.15 25.86
N GLU A 247 -5.33 -13.43 25.97
CA GLU A 247 -5.22 -14.21 27.20
C GLU A 247 -3.78 -14.68 27.51
N GLY A 248 -2.80 -14.32 26.69
CA GLY A 248 -1.40 -14.69 26.87
C GLY A 248 -1.05 -16.07 26.31
N GLY A 249 -1.97 -16.73 25.58
CA GLY A 249 -1.77 -18.06 25.05
C GLY A 249 -0.60 -18.20 24.06
N LEU A 250 -0.10 -17.07 23.52
CA LEU A 250 1.06 -17.04 22.63
C LEU A 250 2.37 -16.62 23.31
N GLU A 251 2.36 -16.32 24.61
CA GLU A 251 3.54 -15.85 25.36
C GLU A 251 4.39 -17.00 25.91
N ASP A 252 3.73 -18.09 26.34
CA ASP A 252 4.36 -19.24 26.98
C ASP A 252 4.87 -20.29 25.97
N GLY A 253 6.12 -20.13 25.56
CA GLY A 253 6.86 -21.09 24.74
C GLY A 253 8.36 -20.87 24.81
#